data_AF-A0A661ZXZ1-F1
#
_entry.id   AF-A0A661ZXZ1-F1
#
_cell.length_a   1.000
_cell.length_b   1.000
_cell.length_c   1.000
_cell.angle_alpha   90.00
_cell.angle_beta   90.00
_cell.angle_gamma   90.00
#
_symmetry.space_group_name_H-M   'P 1'
#
loop_
_entity.id
_entity.type
_entity.pdbx_description
1 polymer ?
#
loop_
_entity_poly.entity_id
_entity_poly.type
_entity_poly.pdbx_seq_one_letter_code
_entity_poly.pdbx_strand_id
1 'polypeptide(L)'
;MGYYTFNKKYITKSVDFIIEVIKTKLKEESFFIGIGQGKRFDVNRMSTTAIYYMANDKKQNKVEDMDIEEMKVVLVEMKKLPKFNSDTDLLKERISTAMYRKRTPLFGMLKQTEIILDVEV
;
A
#
# COMPACT_ATOMS: atom_id res chain seq x y z
N MET A 1 -6.38 12.58 9.77
CA MET A 1 -5.98 11.51 8.83
C MET A 1 -7.22 11.09 8.06
N GLY A 2 -7.14 10.99 6.73
CA GLY A 2 -8.30 10.68 5.89
C GLY A 2 -8.84 9.26 6.12
N TYR A 3 -10.13 9.07 5.87
CA TYR A 3 -10.72 7.74 5.71
C TYR A 3 -10.60 7.29 4.26
N TYR A 4 -10.48 5.99 4.07
CA TYR A 4 -10.38 5.35 2.77
C TYR A 4 -11.46 4.28 2.61
N THR A 5 -11.80 4.01 1.36
CA THR A 5 -12.62 2.85 0.98
C THR A 5 -11.94 2.10 -0.15
N PHE A 6 -12.25 0.80 -0.26
CA PHE A 6 -11.76 -0.01 -1.36
C PHE A 6 -12.51 0.35 -2.64
N ASN A 7 -11.80 0.62 -3.73
CA ASN A 7 -12.42 1.02 -4.98
C ASN A 7 -13.25 -0.13 -5.56
N LYS A 8 -14.52 0.16 -5.91
CA LYS A 8 -15.47 -0.80 -6.49
C LYS A 8 -14.94 -1.49 -7.75
N LYS A 9 -14.05 -0.83 -8.52
CA LYS A 9 -13.38 -1.41 -9.70
C LYS A 9 -12.58 -2.68 -9.36
N TYR A 10 -12.05 -2.77 -8.15
CA TYR A 10 -11.12 -3.81 -7.73
C TYR A 10 -11.67 -4.72 -6.62
N ILE A 11 -12.76 -4.35 -5.95
CA ILE A 11 -13.28 -5.09 -4.79
C ILE A 11 -13.57 -6.57 -5.08
N THR A 12 -14.10 -6.88 -6.27
CA THR A 12 -14.42 -8.25 -6.72
C THR A 12 -13.26 -8.97 -7.42
N LYS A 13 -12.15 -8.28 -7.71
CA LYS A 13 -11.01 -8.87 -8.41
C LYS A 13 -10.19 -9.76 -7.49
N SER A 14 -9.47 -10.74 -8.02
CA SER A 14 -8.54 -11.54 -7.20
C SER A 14 -7.43 -10.64 -6.63
N VAL A 15 -6.86 -11.04 -5.49
CA VAL A 15 -5.73 -10.30 -4.91
C VAL A 15 -4.52 -10.33 -5.85
N ASP A 16 -4.24 -11.44 -6.52
CA ASP A 16 -3.14 -11.53 -7.48
C ASP A 16 -3.31 -10.54 -8.63
N PHE A 17 -4.53 -10.36 -9.16
CA PHE A 17 -4.79 -9.34 -10.17
C PHE A 17 -4.47 -7.92 -9.66
N ILE A 18 -4.84 -7.62 -8.41
CA ILE A 18 -4.56 -6.32 -7.77
C ILE A 18 -3.05 -6.12 -7.61
N ILE A 19 -2.32 -7.16 -7.19
CA ILE A 19 -0.85 -7.12 -7.09
C ILE A 19 -0.23 -6.79 -8.45
N GLU A 20 -0.69 -7.41 -9.53
CA GLU A 20 -0.18 -7.15 -10.87
C GLU A 20 -0.50 -5.73 -11.36
N VAL A 21 -1.67 -5.19 -11.02
CA VAL A 21 -1.99 -3.76 -11.25
C VAL A 21 -1.01 -2.85 -10.52
N ILE A 22 -0.73 -3.13 -9.24
CA ILE A 22 0.23 -2.35 -8.44
C ILE A 22 1.61 -2.40 -9.08
N LYS A 23 2.13 -3.60 -9.40
CA LYS A 23 3.45 -3.75 -10.03
C LYS A 23 3.55 -3.04 -11.37
N THR A 24 2.52 -3.13 -12.21
CA THR A 24 2.48 -2.46 -13.52
C THR A 24 2.62 -0.96 -13.34
N LYS A 25 1.80 -0.36 -12.46
CA LYS A 25 1.83 1.07 -12.17
C LYS A 25 3.16 1.54 -11.57
N LEU A 26 3.70 0.77 -10.62
CA LEU A 26 5.00 1.07 -10.01
C LEU A 26 6.16 0.94 -11.00
N LYS A 27 6.07 0.04 -11.99
CA LYS A 27 7.07 -0.10 -13.06
C LYS A 27 7.04 1.11 -14.00
N GLU A 28 5.85 1.60 -14.34
CA GLU A 28 5.68 2.77 -15.20
C GLU A 28 6.21 4.05 -14.53
N GLU A 29 5.89 4.24 -13.25
CA GLU A 29 6.23 5.48 -12.55
C GLU A 29 7.60 5.43 -11.89
N SER A 30 8.11 4.26 -11.52
CA SER A 30 9.37 4.06 -10.77
C SER A 30 9.42 4.71 -9.38
N PHE A 31 8.31 5.26 -8.90
CA PHE A 31 8.17 5.81 -7.54
C PHE A 31 6.72 5.77 -7.09
N PHE A 32 6.49 6.01 -5.81
CA PHE A 32 5.18 6.32 -5.27
C PHE A 32 5.23 7.33 -4.13
N ILE A 33 4.08 7.92 -3.80
CA ILE A 33 3.93 8.88 -2.71
C ILE A 33 3.19 8.24 -1.54
N GLY A 34 3.84 8.17 -0.38
CA GLY A 34 3.22 7.71 0.86
C GLY A 34 2.16 8.67 1.38
N ILE A 35 1.18 8.13 2.10
CA ILE A 35 0.14 8.94 2.75
C ILE A 35 0.65 9.74 3.96
N GLY A 36 -0.10 10.76 4.36
CA GLY A 36 0.26 11.63 5.48
C GLY A 36 1.12 12.81 5.02
N GLN A 37 2.43 12.74 5.24
CA GLN A 37 3.36 13.83 4.89
C GLN A 37 3.73 13.90 3.39
N GLY A 38 3.15 13.04 2.54
CA GLY A 38 3.40 13.07 1.10
C GLY A 38 4.83 12.66 0.71
N LYS A 39 5.47 11.81 1.52
CA LYS A 39 6.86 11.39 1.30
C LYS A 39 6.99 10.58 0.02
N ARG A 40 7.98 10.91 -0.81
CA ARG A 40 8.33 10.14 -2.01
C ARG A 40 9.19 8.92 -1.67
N PHE A 41 8.81 7.79 -2.26
CA PHE A 41 9.54 6.53 -2.20
C PHE A 41 9.88 6.08 -3.61
N ASP A 42 11.16 5.91 -3.92
CA ASP A 42 11.58 5.40 -5.22
C ASP A 42 11.57 3.87 -5.21
N VAL A 43 11.06 3.26 -6.28
CA VAL A 43 11.00 1.81 -6.46
C VAL A 43 12.37 1.36 -6.97
N ASN A 44 13.07 0.56 -6.18
CA ASN A 44 14.41 0.08 -6.51
C ASN A 44 14.34 -1.15 -7.42
N ARG A 45 13.63 -2.19 -6.97
CA ARG A 45 13.40 -3.43 -7.74
C ARG A 45 12.12 -4.11 -7.28
N MET A 46 11.59 -5.01 -8.10
CA MET A 46 10.43 -5.84 -7.75
C MET A 46 10.73 -7.30 -8.08
N SER A 47 10.30 -8.22 -7.21
CA SER A 47 10.36 -9.66 -7.42
C SER A 47 8.97 -10.29 -7.31
N THR A 48 8.90 -11.61 -7.40
CA THR A 48 7.69 -12.38 -7.14
C THR A 48 7.27 -12.37 -5.66
N THR A 49 8.20 -12.07 -4.75
CA THR A 49 7.99 -12.12 -3.29
C THR A 49 7.95 -10.76 -2.63
N ALA A 50 8.56 -9.73 -3.22
CA ALA A 50 8.63 -8.41 -2.59
C ALA A 50 8.72 -7.24 -3.58
N ILE A 51 8.26 -6.07 -3.14
CA ILE A 51 8.49 -4.77 -3.78
C ILE A 51 9.53 -4.01 -2.93
N TYR A 52 10.70 -3.73 -3.51
CA TYR A 52 11.78 -3.03 -2.81
C TYR A 52 11.74 -1.53 -3.12
N TYR A 53 11.79 -0.70 -2.09
CA TYR A 53 11.69 0.75 -2.20
C TYR A 53 12.65 1.46 -1.26
N MET A 54 12.91 2.74 -1.54
CA MET A 54 13.77 3.59 -0.73
C MET A 54 13.07 4.93 -0.45
N ALA A 55 13.14 5.39 0.79
CA ALA A 55 12.55 6.65 1.19
C ALA A 55 13.56 7.80 1.00
N ASN A 56 13.21 8.86 0.28
CA ASN A 56 14.15 9.92 -0.12
C ASN A 56 14.52 10.95 0.97
N ASP A 57 14.43 10.60 2.26
CA ASP A 57 14.87 11.52 3.32
C ASP A 57 16.26 11.21 3.86
N LYS A 58 17.07 12.26 3.88
CA LYS A 58 18.28 12.50 4.69
C LYS A 58 19.05 11.25 5.13
N LYS A 59 20.11 10.93 4.37
CA LYS A 59 21.33 10.18 4.77
C LYS A 59 21.16 8.70 5.14
N GLN A 60 19.98 8.12 5.02
CA GLN A 60 19.81 6.66 5.15
C GLN A 60 19.20 6.12 3.85
N ASN A 61 20.07 5.73 2.91
CA ASN A 61 19.72 4.97 1.71
C ASN A 61 19.31 3.52 2.06
N LYS A 62 18.49 3.36 3.11
CA LYS A 62 18.03 2.06 3.57
C LYS A 62 16.95 1.58 2.60
N VAL A 63 17.23 0.48 1.92
CA VAL A 63 16.25 -0.23 1.13
C VAL A 63 15.31 -0.97 2.08
N GLU A 64 14.02 -0.75 1.92
CA GLU A 64 12.96 -1.51 2.56
C GLU A 64 12.26 -2.39 1.53
N ASP A 65 11.67 -3.49 1.98
CA ASP A 65 10.88 -4.39 1.17
C ASP A 65 9.42 -4.40 1.65
N MET A 66 8.47 -4.53 0.73
CA MET A 66 7.07 -4.84 1.01
C MET A 66 6.84 -6.29 0.61
N ASP A 67 6.57 -7.16 1.57
CA ASP A 67 6.30 -8.57 1.31
C ASP A 67 4.95 -8.71 0.59
N ILE A 68 4.94 -9.45 -0.52
CA ILE A 68 3.76 -9.59 -1.37
C ILE A 68 2.71 -10.47 -0.70
N GLU A 69 3.09 -11.51 0.04
CA GLU A 69 2.13 -12.38 0.73
C GLU A 69 1.47 -11.65 1.89
N GLU A 70 2.23 -10.89 2.68
CA GLU A 70 1.64 -10.02 3.70
C GLU A 70 0.72 -8.96 3.06
N MET A 71 1.10 -8.37 1.92
CA MET A 71 0.26 -7.41 1.20
C MET A 71 -1.05 -8.05 0.73
N LYS A 72 -1.03 -9.30 0.26
CA LYS A 72 -2.26 -10.04 -0.09
C LYS A 72 -3.18 -10.21 1.10
N VAL A 73 -2.65 -10.58 2.28
CA VAL A 73 -3.44 -10.70 3.51
C VAL A 73 -4.10 -9.36 3.86
N VAL A 74 -3.34 -8.26 3.80
CA VAL A 74 -3.87 -6.91 4.05
C VAL A 74 -5.01 -6.58 3.08
N LEU A 75 -4.85 -6.86 1.78
CA LEU A 75 -5.89 -6.62 0.77
C LEU A 75 -7.16 -7.43 1.04
N VAL A 76 -7.05 -8.69 1.49
CA VAL A 76 -8.20 -9.51 1.88
C VAL A 76 -8.95 -8.89 3.06
N GLU A 77 -8.23 -8.43 4.08
CA GLU A 77 -8.86 -7.79 5.25
C GLU A 77 -9.50 -6.45 4.90
N MET A 78 -8.82 -5.61 4.11
CA MET A 78 -9.35 -4.29 3.71
C MET A 78 -10.65 -4.39 2.90
N LYS A 79 -10.81 -5.43 2.07
CA LYS A 79 -12.05 -5.65 1.30
C LYS A 79 -13.28 -5.91 2.17
N LYS A 80 -13.09 -6.38 3.41
CA LYS A 80 -14.18 -6.63 4.37
C LYS A 80 -14.66 -5.36 5.06
N LEU A 81 -13.92 -4.27 4.94
CA LEU A 81 -14.16 -3.03 5.67
C LEU A 81 -14.83 -2.00 4.73
N PRO A 82 -16.02 -1.48 5.08
CA PRO A 82 -16.69 -0.46 4.26
C PRO A 82 -15.89 0.84 4.20
N LYS A 83 -15.23 1.18 5.32
CA LYS A 83 -14.30 2.30 5.46
C LYS A 83 -13.20 1.91 6.46
N PHE A 84 -12.01 2.44 6.25
CA PHE A 84 -10.85 2.20 7.12
C PHE A 84 -9.92 3.41 7.11
N ASN A 85 -9.06 3.52 8.11
CA ASN A 85 -7.99 4.50 8.15
C ASN A 85 -6.70 3.79 8.53
N SER A 86 -5.59 4.24 7.96
CA SER A 86 -4.25 3.71 8.18
C SER A 86 -3.86 3.52 9.66
N ASP A 87 -4.43 4.27 10.61
CA ASP A 87 -4.06 4.22 12.04
C ASP A 87 -5.18 3.73 12.97
N THR A 88 -6.26 3.17 12.42
CA THR A 88 -7.34 2.62 13.27
C THR A 88 -6.88 1.34 13.98
N ASP A 89 -7.31 1.16 15.24
CA ASP A 89 -7.00 -0.04 16.02
C ASP A 89 -7.51 -1.31 15.34
N LEU A 90 -8.68 -1.24 14.70
CA LEU A 90 -9.24 -2.33 13.92
C LEU A 90 -8.29 -2.82 12.80
N LEU A 91 -7.55 -1.91 12.15
CA LEU A 91 -6.58 -2.30 11.13
C LEU A 91 -5.32 -2.90 11.76
N LYS A 92 -4.86 -2.34 12.91
CA LYS A 92 -3.72 -2.87 13.68
C LYS A 92 -3.93 -4.31 14.12
N GLU A 93 -5.17 -4.67 14.47
CA GLU A 93 -5.55 -6.02 14.91
C GLU A 93 -5.64 -7.02 13.76
N ARG A 94 -5.86 -6.55 12.51
CA ARG A 94 -6.13 -7.41 11.35
C ARG A 94 -4.91 -7.70 10.48
N ILE A 95 -3.82 -6.94 10.63
CA ILE A 95 -2.62 -7.09 9.80
C ILE A 95 -1.37 -7.24 10.67
N SER A 96 -0.31 -7.83 10.12
CA SER A 96 0.93 -8.04 10.85
C SER A 96 1.54 -6.71 11.32
N THR A 97 2.23 -6.72 12.46
CA THR A 97 2.96 -5.54 12.96
C THR A 97 4.00 -5.05 11.94
N ALA A 98 4.59 -5.95 11.15
CA ALA A 98 5.53 -5.60 10.09
C ALA A 98 4.85 -4.75 9.00
N MET A 99 3.66 -5.15 8.52
CA MET A 99 2.85 -4.35 7.59
C MET A 99 2.32 -3.07 8.20
N TYR A 100 1.89 -3.11 9.45
CA TYR A 100 1.42 -1.93 10.13
C TYR A 100 2.50 -0.83 10.24
N ARG A 101 3.76 -1.22 10.45
CA ARG A 101 4.91 -0.29 10.42
C ARG A 101 5.14 0.31 9.04
N LYS A 102 4.78 -0.41 7.97
CA LYS A 102 4.86 0.03 6.56
C LYS A 102 3.52 0.61 6.04
N ARG A 103 2.59 1.00 6.91
CA ARG A 103 1.27 1.54 6.51
C ARG A 103 1.35 2.76 5.60
N THR A 104 2.29 3.69 5.86
CA THR A 104 2.46 4.90 5.04
C THR A 104 2.82 4.58 3.59
N PRO A 105 3.87 3.79 3.31
CA PRO A 105 4.17 3.40 1.94
C PRO A 105 3.09 2.49 1.34
N LEU A 106 2.54 1.53 2.10
CA LEU A 106 1.49 0.63 1.62
C LEU A 106 0.26 1.41 1.11
N PHE A 107 -0.31 2.28 1.94
CA PHE A 107 -1.48 3.06 1.55
C PHE A 107 -1.15 4.05 0.42
N GLY A 108 0.09 4.55 0.36
CA GLY A 108 0.56 5.37 -0.76
C GLY A 108 0.49 4.62 -2.09
N MET A 109 1.07 3.41 -2.15
CA MET A 109 0.99 2.54 -3.33
C MET A 109 -0.46 2.25 -3.72
N LEU A 110 -1.30 1.88 -2.74
CA LEU A 110 -2.70 1.55 -2.99
C LEU A 110 -3.53 2.75 -3.48
N LYS A 111 -3.23 3.95 -2.98
CA LYS A 111 -3.93 5.18 -3.38
C LYS A 111 -3.52 5.61 -4.78
N GLN A 112 -2.22 5.60 -5.08
CA GLN A 112 -1.69 5.98 -6.40
C GLN A 112 -2.12 5.02 -7.52
N THR A 113 -2.36 3.76 -7.17
CA THR A 113 -2.94 2.74 -8.07
C THR A 113 -4.47 2.76 -8.10
N GLU A 114 -5.09 3.69 -7.38
CA GLU A 114 -6.54 3.82 -7.22
C GLU A 114 -7.23 2.57 -6.67
N ILE A 115 -6.49 1.65 -6.03
CA ILE A 115 -7.05 0.48 -5.35
C ILE A 115 -7.89 0.92 -4.15
N ILE A 116 -7.46 1.98 -3.47
CA ILE A 116 -8.23 2.66 -2.44
C ILE A 116 -8.49 4.12 -2.84
N LEU A 117 -9.62 4.66 -2.40
CA LEU A 117 -10.03 6.04 -2.64
C LEU A 117 -10.19 6.77 -1.31
N ASP A 118 -9.95 8.09 -1.31
CA ASP A 118 -10.35 8.92 -0.17
C ASP A 118 -11.88 8.91 -0.05
N VAL A 119 -12.37 8.90 1.19
CA VAL A 119 -13.78 9.14 1.49
C VAL A 119 -13.88 10.61 1.89
N GLU A 120 -14.47 11.43 1.02
CA GLU A 120 -14.85 12.80 1.39
C GLU A 120 -15.90 12.73 2.52
N VAL A 121 -15.69 13.57 3.54
CA VAL A 121 -16.58 13.72 4.70
C VAL A 121 -17.35 15.02 4.54
#